data_AF-A0A843KRZ5-F1
#
_entry.id   AF-A0A843KRZ5-F1
#
_cell.length_a   1.000
_cell.length_b   1.000
_cell.length_c   1.000
_cell.angle_alpha   90.00
_cell.angle_beta   90.00
_cell.angle_gamma   90.00
#
_symmetry.space_group_name_H-M   'P 1'
#
loop_
_entity.id
_entity.type
_entity.pdbx_description
1 polymer ?
#
loop_
_entity_poly.entity_id
_entity_poly.type
_entity_poly.pdbx_seq_one_letter_code
_entity_poly.pdbx_strand_id
1 'polypeptide(L)'
;MHCPVCGHDCVTGARELLLTLPERFAPCPDCTGLVYDKRSPPPDIDAAEPCPSCGKRFIDEVFADIYRAMAAEGDLSGTEPLAAAGTPLVHPGFAMRRPPYLPPRSLVLLSRSIGEQAAARLVATVPEVRGVIRAGTGTPGIRDTDTEPETNTLLAGCDVRADVFSTRAGPVVIYKQQSALHVEFPRDRDEKILSLEREIGRHRPRTFVDACSGAGTLALAAARAGIPRVIANDAWYAAAYWTACNLQVNREHLGIEGVTMHRSYDDLRRREVAREPLRVATAAGAREVEVYQGDLRLLSTVLPPGIDLTAIDLFEKADAEKTDRIVRAWRARVGGAIFIP
;
A
#
# COMPACT_ATOMS: atom_id res chain seq x y z
N MET A 1 16.15 3.09 2.64
CA MET A 1 15.70 3.17 4.04
C MET A 1 15.52 1.76 4.55
N HIS A 2 15.92 1.50 5.79
CA HIS A 2 15.80 0.18 6.40
C HIS A 2 14.31 -0.17 6.57
N CYS A 3 13.90 -1.30 5.99
CA CYS A 3 12.54 -1.79 6.10
C CYS A 3 12.35 -2.50 7.44
N PRO A 4 11.37 -2.09 8.27
CA PRO A 4 11.15 -2.72 9.58
C PRO A 4 10.63 -4.16 9.47
N VAL A 5 10.15 -4.58 8.30
CA VAL A 5 9.61 -5.93 8.09
C VAL A 5 10.72 -6.95 7.81
N CYS A 6 11.62 -6.63 6.88
CA CYS A 6 12.66 -7.58 6.47
C CYS A 6 14.07 -7.22 6.92
N GLY A 7 14.28 -6.04 7.50
CA GLY A 7 15.61 -5.58 7.92
C GLY A 7 16.57 -5.28 6.76
N HIS A 8 16.07 -5.05 5.54
CA HIS A 8 16.89 -4.70 4.38
C HIS A 8 16.51 -3.32 3.82
N ASP A 9 17.35 -2.76 2.94
CA ASP A 9 17.10 -1.47 2.28
C ASP A 9 16.15 -1.59 1.08
N CYS A 10 14.93 -2.08 1.32
CA CYS A 10 13.96 -2.38 0.26
C CYS A 10 12.93 -1.26 0.02
N VAL A 11 13.07 -0.13 0.72
CA VAL A 11 12.30 1.11 0.57
C VAL A 11 13.20 2.21 -0.01
N THR A 12 12.90 2.65 -1.23
CA THR A 12 13.67 3.64 -1.99
C THR A 12 12.89 4.95 -2.11
N GLY A 13 13.60 6.04 -2.46
CA GLY A 13 12.97 7.34 -2.66
C GLY A 13 12.05 7.34 -3.89
N ALA A 14 11.00 8.16 -3.86
CA ALA A 14 10.02 8.24 -4.94
C ALA A 14 10.69 8.57 -6.29
N ARG A 15 11.63 9.53 -6.33
CA ARG A 15 12.31 9.91 -7.57
C ARG A 15 13.05 8.74 -8.20
N GLU A 16 13.83 8.03 -7.40
CA GLU A 16 14.58 6.84 -7.84
C GLU A 16 13.64 5.75 -8.36
N LEU A 17 12.58 5.44 -7.63
CA LEU A 17 11.61 4.42 -8.04
C LEU A 17 10.92 4.80 -9.36
N LEU A 18 10.46 6.05 -9.49
CA LEU A 18 9.76 6.55 -10.68
C LEU A 18 10.64 6.48 -11.94
N LEU A 19 11.95 6.75 -11.82
CA LEU A 19 12.90 6.65 -12.94
C LEU A 19 13.00 5.22 -13.49
N THR A 20 12.74 4.19 -12.67
CA THR A 20 12.80 2.79 -13.12
C THR A 20 11.52 2.32 -13.84
N LEU A 21 10.39 3.00 -13.65
CA LEU A 21 9.07 2.50 -14.07
C LEU A 21 8.92 2.19 -15.56
N PRO A 22 9.39 3.04 -16.50
CA PRO A 22 9.13 2.83 -17.93
C PRO A 22 9.59 1.47 -18.44
N GLU A 23 10.71 0.96 -17.92
CA GLU A 23 11.34 -0.27 -18.39
C GLU A 23 11.23 -1.44 -17.39
N ARG A 24 10.75 -1.18 -16.16
CA ARG A 24 10.78 -2.15 -15.07
C ARG A 24 10.15 -3.49 -15.42
N PHE A 25 8.95 -3.44 -16.02
CA PHE A 25 8.20 -4.63 -16.44
C PHE A 25 8.15 -4.83 -17.96
N ALA A 26 8.85 -3.97 -18.72
CA ALA A 26 8.93 -4.10 -20.16
C ALA A 26 9.87 -5.27 -20.54
N PRO A 27 9.50 -6.09 -21.54
CA PRO A 27 10.42 -7.07 -22.10
C PRO A 27 11.55 -6.37 -22.85
N CYS A 28 12.74 -6.97 -22.83
CA CYS A 28 13.78 -6.66 -23.81
C CYS A 28 13.54 -7.47 -25.10
N PRO A 29 14.28 -7.21 -26.20
CA PRO A 29 14.13 -7.96 -27.45
C PRO A 29 14.32 -9.49 -27.31
N ASP A 30 15.09 -9.93 -26.30
CA ASP A 30 15.39 -11.35 -26.06
C ASP A 30 14.41 -12.01 -25.07
N CYS A 31 13.42 -11.27 -24.56
CA CYS A 31 12.41 -11.83 -23.67
C CYS A 31 11.40 -12.67 -24.46
N THR A 32 11.24 -13.92 -24.05
CA THR A 32 10.15 -14.81 -24.47
C THR A 32 9.13 -14.95 -23.36
N GLY A 33 7.89 -15.31 -23.70
CA GLY A 33 6.86 -15.57 -22.70
C GLY A 33 5.66 -16.28 -23.30
N LEU A 34 5.23 -17.35 -22.63
CA LEU A 34 4.02 -18.09 -22.98
C LEU A 34 2.81 -17.59 -22.18
N VAL A 35 1.70 -17.35 -22.86
CA VAL A 35 0.42 -17.00 -22.22
C VAL A 35 -0.34 -18.27 -21.88
N TYR A 36 -0.72 -18.43 -20.62
CA TYR A 36 -1.45 -19.61 -20.13
C TYR A 36 -2.92 -19.29 -19.84
N ASP A 37 -3.81 -20.30 -20.00
CA ASP A 37 -5.19 -20.17 -19.51
C ASP A 37 -5.20 -20.25 -17.99
N LYS A 38 -5.51 -19.11 -17.35
CA LYS A 38 -5.52 -18.96 -15.89
C LYS A 38 -6.60 -19.79 -15.21
N ARG A 39 -7.54 -20.35 -15.97
CA ARG A 39 -8.65 -21.21 -15.50
C ARG A 39 -8.34 -22.71 -15.64
N SER A 40 -7.16 -23.07 -16.13
CA SER A 40 -6.69 -24.44 -16.21
C SER A 40 -5.40 -24.59 -15.39
N PRO A 41 -5.05 -25.82 -14.96
CA PRO A 41 -3.71 -26.09 -14.43
C PRO A 41 -2.63 -25.63 -15.43
N PRO A 42 -1.42 -25.26 -14.97
CA PRO A 42 -0.34 -24.93 -15.87
C PRO A 42 0.00 -26.11 -16.78
N PRO A 43 0.43 -25.86 -18.03
CA PRO A 43 0.88 -26.91 -18.92
C PRO A 43 2.09 -27.64 -18.33
N ASP A 44 2.20 -28.95 -18.63
CA ASP A 44 3.33 -29.78 -18.25
C ASP A 44 4.51 -29.52 -19.20
N ILE A 45 5.19 -28.40 -18.95
CA ILE A 45 6.41 -27.96 -19.65
C ILE A 45 7.44 -27.52 -18.62
N ASP A 46 8.71 -27.59 -19.01
CA ASP A 46 9.83 -27.18 -18.14
C ASP A 46 9.71 -25.70 -17.72
N ALA A 47 10.30 -25.39 -16.56
CA ALA A 47 10.36 -24.03 -16.07
C ALA A 47 11.15 -23.15 -17.05
N ALA A 48 10.58 -22.00 -17.41
CA ALA A 48 11.29 -21.03 -18.24
C ALA A 48 12.45 -20.43 -17.46
N GLU A 49 13.65 -20.48 -18.02
CA GLU A 49 14.82 -19.80 -17.47
C GLU A 49 14.65 -18.27 -17.58
N PRO A 50 15.20 -17.49 -16.63
CA PRO A 50 15.24 -16.03 -16.75
C PRO A 50 15.88 -15.57 -18.06
N CYS A 51 15.34 -14.52 -18.67
CA CYS A 51 15.92 -13.95 -19.88
C CYS A 51 17.42 -13.63 -19.64
N PRO A 52 18.36 -14.14 -20.47
CA PRO A 52 19.79 -13.99 -20.22
C PRO A 52 20.26 -12.53 -20.26
N SER A 53 19.55 -11.68 -21.02
CA SER A 53 19.91 -10.28 -21.22
C SER A 53 19.43 -9.36 -20.09
N CYS A 54 18.26 -9.62 -19.50
CA CYS A 54 17.67 -8.72 -18.50
C CYS A 54 17.19 -9.38 -17.20
N GLY A 55 17.30 -10.71 -17.09
CA GLY A 55 16.92 -11.50 -15.92
C GLY A 55 15.43 -11.51 -15.59
N LYS A 56 14.55 -11.11 -16.53
CA LYS A 56 13.09 -11.07 -16.33
C LYS A 56 12.42 -12.31 -16.90
N ARG A 57 11.27 -12.69 -16.34
CA ARG A 57 10.38 -13.74 -16.87
C ARG A 57 8.94 -13.28 -17.02
N PHE A 58 8.20 -13.88 -17.95
CA PHE A 58 6.80 -13.55 -18.12
C PHE A 58 5.97 -14.05 -16.93
N ILE A 59 5.00 -13.25 -16.46
CA ILE A 59 4.27 -13.54 -15.22
C ILE A 59 3.58 -14.91 -15.22
N ASP A 60 3.03 -15.37 -16.34
CA ASP A 60 2.32 -16.65 -16.39
C ASP A 60 3.30 -17.83 -16.17
N GLU A 61 4.55 -17.72 -16.63
CA GLU A 61 5.62 -18.71 -16.41
C GLU A 61 6.08 -18.71 -14.95
N VAL A 62 6.26 -17.53 -14.36
CA VAL A 62 6.56 -17.40 -12.91
C VAL A 62 5.46 -18.03 -12.08
N PHE A 63 4.19 -17.87 -12.47
CA PHE A 63 3.07 -18.48 -11.78
C PHE A 63 3.00 -20.00 -11.95
N ALA A 64 3.41 -20.54 -13.10
CA ALA A 64 3.52 -21.98 -13.27
C ALA A 64 4.58 -22.56 -12.32
N ASP A 65 5.74 -21.91 -12.15
CA ASP A 65 6.74 -22.33 -11.16
C ASP A 65 6.22 -22.27 -9.73
N ILE A 66 5.51 -21.19 -9.38
CA ILE A 66 4.86 -21.05 -8.07
C ILE A 66 3.88 -22.21 -7.83
N TYR A 67 3.02 -22.48 -8.82
CA TYR A 67 2.03 -23.55 -8.76
C TYR A 67 2.70 -24.91 -8.57
N ARG A 68 3.74 -25.23 -9.35
CA ARG A 68 4.46 -26.51 -9.24
C ARG A 68 5.11 -26.67 -7.86
N ALA A 69 5.68 -25.60 -7.30
CA ALA A 69 6.23 -25.64 -5.95
C ALA A 69 5.13 -25.88 -4.90
N MET A 70 3.99 -25.20 -5.00
CA MET A 70 2.85 -25.42 -4.10
C MET A 70 2.31 -26.86 -4.19
N ALA A 71 2.17 -27.41 -5.41
CA ALA A 71 1.74 -28.79 -5.61
C ALA A 71 2.74 -29.81 -5.04
N ALA A 72 4.04 -29.56 -5.21
CA ALA A 72 5.08 -30.43 -4.66
C ALA A 72 5.12 -30.46 -3.12
N GLU A 73 4.76 -29.36 -2.46
CA GLU A 73 4.62 -29.30 -0.99
C GLU A 73 3.23 -29.74 -0.50
N GLY A 74 2.30 -30.09 -1.40
CA GLY A 74 0.95 -30.56 -1.06
C GLY A 74 -0.08 -29.45 -0.77
N ASP A 75 0.25 -28.18 -1.02
CA ASP A 75 -0.69 -27.05 -0.89
C ASP A 75 -1.75 -27.04 -2.02
N LEU A 76 -1.45 -27.69 -3.15
CA LEU A 76 -2.34 -27.90 -4.30
C LEU A 76 -2.31 -29.37 -4.70
N SER A 77 -3.42 -29.87 -5.24
CA SER A 77 -3.54 -31.24 -5.78
C SER A 77 -2.99 -31.40 -7.20
N GLY A 78 -2.73 -30.28 -7.90
CA GLY A 78 -2.25 -30.27 -9.28
C GLY A 78 -3.37 -30.25 -10.32
N THR A 79 -4.63 -30.17 -9.88
CA THR A 79 -5.82 -30.10 -10.75
C THR A 79 -6.50 -28.74 -10.72
N GLU A 80 -6.10 -27.89 -9.79
CA GLU A 80 -6.62 -26.54 -9.61
C GLU A 80 -6.20 -25.64 -10.78
N PRO A 81 -6.99 -24.60 -11.11
CA PRO A 81 -6.57 -23.59 -12.08
C PRO A 81 -5.29 -22.87 -11.62
N LEU A 82 -4.49 -22.37 -12.56
CA LEU A 82 -3.28 -21.57 -12.27
C LEU A 82 -3.57 -20.40 -11.32
N ALA A 83 -4.74 -19.77 -11.46
CA ALA A 83 -5.19 -18.70 -10.56
C ALA A 83 -5.35 -19.11 -9.08
N ALA A 84 -5.42 -20.41 -8.78
CA ALA A 84 -5.47 -20.91 -7.40
C ALA A 84 -4.15 -20.73 -6.64
N ALA A 85 -3.02 -20.55 -7.36
CA ALA A 85 -1.74 -20.27 -6.73
C ALA A 85 -1.77 -18.98 -5.90
N GLY A 86 -2.53 -17.97 -6.33
CA GLY A 86 -2.78 -16.74 -5.58
C GLY A 86 -2.90 -15.50 -6.45
N THR A 87 -2.92 -14.35 -5.78
CA THR A 87 -2.98 -13.03 -6.41
C THR A 87 -1.57 -12.43 -6.52
N PRO A 88 -1.12 -12.02 -7.71
CA PRO A 88 0.15 -11.32 -7.88
C PRO A 88 0.08 -9.87 -7.40
N LEU A 89 0.89 -9.51 -6.41
CA LEU A 89 1.10 -8.11 -6.01
C LEU A 89 2.47 -7.64 -6.51
N VAL A 90 2.53 -7.04 -7.70
CA VAL A 90 3.80 -6.61 -8.31
C VAL A 90 4.40 -5.38 -7.63
N HIS A 91 5.72 -5.28 -7.61
CA HIS A 91 6.48 -4.23 -6.94
C HIS A 91 7.42 -3.47 -7.91
N PRO A 92 7.19 -2.17 -8.14
CA PRO A 92 6.05 -1.38 -7.65
C PRO A 92 4.74 -1.72 -8.38
N GLY A 93 3.62 -1.42 -7.75
CA GLY A 93 2.31 -1.43 -8.37
C GLY A 93 2.03 -0.15 -9.14
N PHE A 94 1.55 -0.27 -10.36
CA PHE A 94 0.98 0.84 -11.12
C PHE A 94 0.02 0.31 -12.18
N ALA A 95 -0.74 1.20 -12.81
CA ALA A 95 -1.66 0.83 -13.87
C ALA A 95 -0.87 0.40 -15.13
N MET A 96 -0.89 -0.90 -15.41
CA MET A 96 -0.19 -1.51 -16.55
C MET A 96 -1.17 -1.84 -17.66
N ARG A 97 -0.74 -1.63 -18.91
CA ARG A 97 -1.54 -1.95 -20.12
C ARG A 97 -1.31 -3.35 -20.66
N ARG A 98 -0.27 -4.03 -20.18
CA ARG A 98 0.14 -5.36 -20.63
C ARG A 98 0.58 -6.19 -19.42
N PRO A 99 0.46 -7.52 -19.46
CA PRO A 99 1.01 -8.37 -18.42
C PRO A 99 2.53 -8.16 -18.27
N PRO A 100 3.05 -8.14 -17.04
CA PRO A 100 4.43 -7.75 -16.79
C PRO A 100 5.43 -8.88 -17.06
N TYR A 101 6.64 -8.49 -17.45
CA TYR A 101 7.84 -9.31 -17.31
C TYR A 101 8.48 -8.98 -15.96
N LEU A 102 8.48 -9.93 -15.04
CA LEU A 102 8.85 -9.72 -13.66
C LEU A 102 10.38 -9.77 -13.49
N PRO A 103 11.04 -8.70 -13.00
CA PRO A 103 12.42 -8.78 -12.54
C PRO A 103 12.52 -9.49 -11.18
N PRO A 104 13.74 -9.85 -10.74
CA PRO A 104 13.94 -10.42 -9.41
C PRO A 104 13.35 -9.55 -8.30
N ARG A 105 12.81 -10.19 -7.27
CA ARG A 105 12.26 -9.55 -6.05
C ARG A 105 11.19 -8.48 -6.33
N SER A 106 10.37 -8.71 -7.36
CA SER A 106 9.32 -7.81 -7.81
C SER A 106 7.90 -8.34 -7.58
N LEU A 107 7.73 -9.51 -6.96
CA LEU A 107 6.43 -10.12 -6.73
C LEU A 107 6.22 -10.41 -5.24
N VAL A 108 5.13 -9.92 -4.67
CA VAL A 108 4.58 -10.42 -3.41
C VAL A 108 3.39 -11.31 -3.74
N LEU A 109 3.41 -12.57 -3.29
CA LEU A 109 2.34 -13.53 -3.52
C LEU A 109 1.34 -13.47 -2.37
N LEU A 110 0.06 -13.22 -2.66
CA LEU A 110 -1.04 -13.34 -1.70
C LEU A 110 -1.86 -14.59 -2.03
N SER A 111 -1.85 -15.58 -1.16
CA SER A 111 -2.54 -16.86 -1.40
C SER A 111 -3.32 -17.34 -0.19
N ARG A 112 -4.43 -18.05 -0.41
CA ARG A 112 -5.25 -18.63 0.68
C ARG A 112 -4.78 -20.03 1.09
N SER A 113 -4.24 -20.80 0.14
CA SER A 113 -3.89 -22.21 0.32
C SER A 113 -2.43 -22.46 0.67
N ILE A 114 -1.57 -21.45 0.57
CA ILE A 114 -0.12 -21.65 0.70
C ILE A 114 0.34 -21.97 2.13
N GLY A 115 1.16 -23.01 2.26
CA GLY A 115 1.86 -23.47 3.46
C GLY A 115 3.17 -22.74 3.72
N GLU A 116 3.72 -22.91 4.93
CA GLU A 116 5.01 -22.30 5.32
C GLU A 116 6.19 -22.88 4.54
N GLN A 117 6.18 -24.19 4.27
CA GLN A 117 7.23 -24.89 3.53
C GLN A 117 7.32 -24.38 2.08
N ALA A 118 6.18 -24.32 1.38
CA ALA A 118 6.12 -23.74 0.05
C ALA A 118 6.53 -22.27 0.06
N ALA A 119 6.03 -21.47 1.00
CA ALA A 119 6.40 -20.06 1.10
C ALA A 119 7.93 -19.85 1.22
N ALA A 120 8.59 -20.60 2.11
CA ALA A 120 10.04 -20.54 2.28
C ALA A 120 10.78 -20.97 1.00
N ARG A 121 10.33 -22.08 0.38
CA ARG A 121 10.90 -22.58 -0.88
C ARG A 121 10.76 -21.58 -2.02
N LEU A 122 9.59 -20.95 -2.18
CA LEU A 122 9.35 -19.96 -3.23
C LEU A 122 10.28 -18.77 -3.11
N VAL A 123 10.43 -18.21 -1.91
CA VAL A 123 11.33 -17.07 -1.67
C VAL A 123 12.80 -17.44 -1.94
N ALA A 124 13.18 -18.69 -1.72
CA ALA A 124 14.54 -19.17 -1.96
C ALA A 124 14.83 -19.54 -3.42
N THR A 125 13.82 -20.02 -4.17
CA THR A 125 14.04 -20.68 -5.47
C THR A 125 13.39 -20.00 -6.66
N VAL A 126 12.40 -19.12 -6.45
CA VAL A 126 11.74 -18.35 -7.52
C VAL A 126 12.24 -16.91 -7.44
N PRO A 127 13.16 -16.46 -8.32
CA PRO A 127 13.88 -15.19 -8.17
C PRO A 127 12.99 -13.95 -8.04
N GLU A 128 11.83 -13.95 -8.70
CA GLU A 128 10.86 -12.86 -8.72
C GLU A 128 10.14 -12.71 -7.39
N VAL A 129 9.99 -13.80 -6.62
CA VAL A 129 9.26 -13.81 -5.35
C VAL A 129 10.08 -13.08 -4.28
N ARG A 130 9.54 -11.94 -3.87
CA ARG A 130 10.04 -11.10 -2.79
C ARG A 130 9.52 -11.55 -1.43
N GLY A 131 8.26 -11.94 -1.38
CA GLY A 131 7.58 -12.36 -0.15
C GLY A 131 6.26 -13.07 -0.44
N VAL A 132 5.80 -13.82 0.56
CA VAL A 132 4.61 -14.67 0.47
C VAL A 132 3.72 -14.42 1.69
N ILE A 133 2.45 -14.14 1.43
CA ILE A 133 1.42 -13.84 2.42
C ILE A 133 0.32 -14.88 2.33
N ARG A 134 -0.09 -15.42 3.49
CA ARG A 134 -1.35 -16.15 3.63
C ARG A 134 -2.49 -15.18 3.89
N ALA A 135 -3.48 -15.17 3.01
CA ALA A 135 -4.67 -14.35 3.17
C ALA A 135 -5.53 -14.85 4.35
N GLY A 136 -5.96 -13.92 5.21
CA GLY A 136 -6.95 -14.15 6.25
C GLY A 136 -8.37 -14.17 5.70
N THR A 137 -9.35 -14.22 6.62
CA THR A 137 -10.79 -14.19 6.29
C THR A 137 -11.31 -12.78 6.03
N GLY A 138 -10.68 -11.77 6.64
CA GLY A 138 -11.06 -10.37 6.53
C GLY A 138 -10.13 -9.55 5.64
N THR A 139 -10.40 -8.25 5.60
CA THR A 139 -9.55 -7.28 4.90
C THR A 139 -8.64 -6.61 5.93
N PRO A 140 -7.30 -6.61 5.75
CA PRO A 140 -6.40 -6.11 6.78
C PRO A 140 -6.63 -4.66 7.18
N GLY A 141 -6.59 -4.39 8.49
CA GLY A 141 -6.85 -3.10 9.11
C GLY A 141 -7.90 -3.18 10.22
N ILE A 142 -8.49 -2.03 10.57
CA ILE A 142 -9.51 -1.93 11.62
C ILE A 142 -10.79 -1.30 11.08
N ARG A 143 -11.93 -1.77 11.60
CA ARG A 143 -13.26 -1.22 11.28
C ARG A 143 -13.68 -0.13 12.27
N ASP A 144 -13.25 -0.27 13.51
CA ASP A 144 -13.36 0.72 14.56
C ASP A 144 -12.24 0.51 15.60
N THR A 145 -12.07 1.45 16.54
CA THR A 145 -11.05 1.31 17.62
C THR A 145 -11.39 0.25 18.66
N ASP A 146 -12.60 -0.29 18.59
CA ASP A 146 -13.18 -1.23 19.56
C ASP A 146 -13.30 -2.63 18.94
N THR A 147 -12.92 -2.78 17.67
CA THR A 147 -12.94 -4.04 16.93
C THR A 147 -11.53 -4.62 16.86
N GLU A 148 -11.45 -5.95 16.89
CA GLU A 148 -10.19 -6.64 16.66
C GLU A 148 -9.68 -6.38 15.23
N PRO A 149 -8.38 -6.08 15.05
CA PRO A 149 -7.81 -5.89 13.73
C PRO A 149 -7.82 -7.17 12.90
N GLU A 150 -8.11 -7.03 11.62
CA GLU A 150 -7.91 -8.09 10.65
C GLU A 150 -6.48 -7.98 10.10
N THR A 151 -5.79 -9.10 9.92
CA THR A 151 -4.48 -9.16 9.28
C THR A 151 -4.34 -10.39 8.41
N ASN A 152 -3.45 -10.33 7.43
CA ASN A 152 -2.91 -11.50 6.76
C ASN A 152 -1.59 -11.90 7.42
N THR A 153 -1.11 -13.12 7.17
CA THR A 153 0.15 -13.60 7.76
C THR A 153 1.28 -13.55 6.73
N LEU A 154 2.35 -12.81 7.01
CA LEU A 154 3.60 -12.92 6.25
C LEU A 154 4.26 -14.26 6.58
N LEU A 155 4.34 -15.17 5.62
CA LEU A 155 4.96 -16.49 5.81
C LEU A 155 6.46 -16.48 5.53
N ALA A 156 6.90 -15.73 4.52
CA ALA A 156 8.31 -15.66 4.13
C ALA A 156 8.64 -14.36 3.39
N GLY A 157 9.90 -13.92 3.49
CA GLY A 157 10.45 -12.80 2.72
C GLY A 157 9.98 -11.42 3.19
N CYS A 158 9.64 -10.55 2.23
CA CYS A 158 9.19 -9.19 2.49
C CYS A 158 7.95 -8.86 1.65
N ASP A 159 6.88 -8.43 2.32
CA ASP A 159 5.62 -8.02 1.69
C ASP A 159 5.47 -6.50 1.54
N VAL A 160 6.50 -5.73 1.87
CA VAL A 160 6.48 -4.29 1.68
C VAL A 160 6.56 -3.98 0.19
N ARG A 161 5.52 -3.32 -0.32
CA ARG A 161 5.33 -3.02 -1.74
C ARG A 161 4.96 -1.55 -1.90
N ALA A 162 5.66 -0.87 -2.80
CA ALA A 162 5.28 0.44 -3.32
C ALA A 162 4.12 0.35 -4.32
N ASP A 163 3.26 1.36 -4.28
CA ASP A 163 2.21 1.68 -5.23
C ASP A 163 2.42 3.09 -5.79
N VAL A 164 2.16 3.28 -7.08
CA VAL A 164 2.31 4.58 -7.76
C VAL A 164 0.93 5.08 -8.15
N PHE A 165 0.50 6.14 -7.49
CA PHE A 165 -0.79 6.77 -7.75
C PHE A 165 -0.60 8.06 -8.55
N SER A 166 -1.35 8.21 -9.64
CA SER A 166 -1.31 9.42 -10.47
C SER A 166 -2.16 10.53 -9.85
N THR A 167 -1.62 11.75 -9.82
CA THR A 167 -2.37 12.98 -9.48
C THR A 167 -2.11 14.03 -10.56
N ARG A 168 -2.94 15.07 -10.64
CA ARG A 168 -2.74 16.23 -11.53
C ARG A 168 -1.44 16.96 -11.26
N ALA A 169 -0.99 16.96 -10.00
CA ALA A 169 0.26 17.61 -9.61
C ALA A 169 1.50 16.72 -9.86
N GLY A 170 1.31 15.48 -10.32
CA GLY A 170 2.35 14.47 -10.51
C GLY A 170 2.15 13.25 -9.59
N PRO A 171 2.82 12.12 -9.87
CA PRO A 171 2.59 10.89 -9.13
C PRO A 171 3.06 10.98 -7.67
N VAL A 172 2.44 10.17 -6.80
CA VAL A 172 2.89 9.90 -5.43
C VAL A 172 3.19 8.40 -5.27
N VAL A 173 4.24 8.08 -4.52
CA VAL A 173 4.67 6.69 -4.26
C VAL A 173 4.29 6.30 -2.84
N ILE A 174 3.50 5.25 -2.68
CA ILE A 174 2.96 4.81 -1.40
C ILE A 174 3.45 3.39 -1.11
N TYR A 175 4.34 3.23 -0.14
CA TYR A 175 4.71 1.93 0.39
C TYR A 175 3.67 1.43 1.39
N LYS A 176 3.33 0.15 1.29
CA LYS A 176 2.40 -0.56 2.17
C LYS A 176 2.97 -1.92 2.55
N GLN A 177 2.81 -2.31 3.81
CA GLN A 177 2.96 -3.70 4.26
C GLN A 177 1.67 -4.46 3.95
N GLN A 178 1.71 -5.34 2.95
CA GLN A 178 0.51 -5.96 2.39
C GLN A 178 -0.15 -7.00 3.34
N SER A 179 0.56 -7.44 4.38
CA SER A 179 0.02 -8.29 5.45
C SER A 179 -0.84 -7.52 6.45
N ALA A 180 -0.55 -6.24 6.66
CA ALA A 180 -1.18 -5.43 7.70
C ALA A 180 -2.13 -4.35 7.17
N LEU A 181 -2.11 -4.06 5.86
CA LEU A 181 -2.89 -2.99 5.24
C LEU A 181 -3.74 -3.52 4.10
N HIS A 182 -4.92 -2.93 3.92
CA HIS A 182 -5.79 -3.21 2.78
C HIS A 182 -5.03 -3.03 1.44
N VAL A 183 -5.08 -4.08 0.63
CA VAL A 183 -4.51 -4.10 -0.72
C VAL A 183 -5.38 -3.25 -1.65
N GLU A 184 -4.88 -2.07 -2.00
CA GLU A 184 -5.49 -1.23 -3.04
C GLU A 184 -4.58 -1.25 -4.26
N PHE A 185 -5.08 -1.73 -5.39
CA PHE A 185 -4.35 -1.68 -6.65
C PHE A 185 -4.52 -0.32 -7.32
N PRO A 186 -3.42 0.35 -7.70
CA PRO A 186 -3.49 1.58 -8.48
C PRO A 186 -4.21 1.35 -9.81
N ARG A 187 -5.09 2.28 -10.16
CA ARG A 187 -5.83 2.30 -11.43
C ARG A 187 -5.43 3.54 -12.22
N ASP A 188 -5.63 3.51 -13.53
CA ASP A 188 -5.41 4.69 -14.40
C ASP A 188 -6.19 5.92 -13.90
N ARG A 189 -7.36 5.68 -13.29
CA ARG A 189 -8.20 6.70 -12.65
C ARG A 189 -8.56 6.23 -11.25
N ASP A 190 -8.03 6.91 -10.25
CA ASP A 190 -8.34 6.68 -8.84
C ASP A 190 -9.43 7.66 -8.40
N GLU A 191 -10.64 7.16 -8.12
CA GLU A 191 -11.79 7.99 -7.78
C GLU A 191 -11.61 8.76 -6.47
N LYS A 192 -10.87 8.19 -5.49
CA LYS A 192 -10.61 8.86 -4.21
C LYS A 192 -9.73 10.09 -4.44
N ILE A 193 -8.67 9.94 -5.25
CA ILE A 193 -7.80 11.07 -5.63
C ILE A 193 -8.55 12.10 -6.46
N LEU A 194 -9.36 11.66 -7.44
CA LEU A 194 -10.18 12.57 -8.24
C LEU A 194 -11.18 13.36 -7.38
N SER A 195 -11.76 12.72 -6.36
CA SER A 195 -12.64 13.37 -5.40
C SER A 195 -11.90 14.43 -4.60
N LEU A 196 -10.74 14.09 -4.03
CA LEU A 196 -9.87 15.02 -3.33
C LEU A 196 -9.50 16.23 -4.21
N GLU A 197 -9.07 16.02 -5.46
CA GLU A 197 -8.69 17.10 -6.36
C GLU A 197 -9.85 18.06 -6.68
N ARG A 198 -11.08 17.52 -6.82
CA ARG A 198 -12.29 18.35 -6.99
C ARG A 198 -12.54 19.21 -5.77
N GLU A 199 -12.46 18.63 -4.57
CA GLU A 199 -12.70 19.34 -3.32
C GLU A 199 -11.61 20.39 -3.03
N ILE A 200 -10.35 20.09 -3.33
CA ILE A 200 -9.26 21.09 -3.28
C ILE A 200 -9.56 22.26 -4.23
N GLY A 201 -9.99 21.98 -5.47
CA GLY A 201 -10.34 23.03 -6.42
C GLY A 201 -11.51 23.90 -5.98
N ARG A 202 -12.52 23.28 -5.34
CA ARG A 202 -13.73 23.95 -4.84
C ARG A 202 -13.46 24.82 -3.62
N HIS A 203 -12.71 24.30 -2.66
CA HIS A 203 -12.55 24.93 -1.34
C HIS A 203 -11.26 25.72 -1.18
N ARG A 204 -10.25 25.49 -2.04
CA ARG A 204 -8.91 26.09 -1.96
C ARG A 204 -8.33 26.05 -0.54
N PRO A 205 -8.31 24.86 0.10
CA PRO A 205 -7.93 24.72 1.50
C PRO A 205 -6.47 25.11 1.74
N ARG A 206 -6.20 25.74 2.88
CA ARG A 206 -4.85 25.92 3.42
C ARG A 206 -4.48 24.81 4.41
N THR A 207 -5.49 24.25 5.08
CA THR A 207 -5.34 23.12 5.99
C THR A 207 -6.22 21.96 5.54
N PHE A 208 -5.62 20.77 5.41
CA PHE A 208 -6.32 19.54 5.08
C PHE A 208 -6.10 18.46 6.14
N VAL A 209 -7.15 17.73 6.49
CA VAL A 209 -7.10 16.58 7.38
C VAL A 209 -7.52 15.32 6.63
N ASP A 210 -6.67 14.31 6.65
CA ASP A 210 -6.98 12.94 6.25
C ASP A 210 -7.22 12.12 7.52
N ALA A 211 -8.49 11.97 7.91
CA ALA A 211 -8.85 11.48 9.25
C ALA A 211 -8.71 9.95 9.41
N CYS A 212 -8.68 9.22 8.29
CA CYS A 212 -8.55 7.76 8.20
C CYS A 212 -7.57 7.43 7.05
N SER A 213 -6.33 7.87 7.23
CA SER A 213 -5.37 8.04 6.14
C SER A 213 -4.84 6.75 5.52
N GLY A 214 -5.00 5.59 6.16
CA GLY A 214 -4.37 4.35 5.72
C GLY A 214 -2.86 4.56 5.59
N ALA A 215 -2.27 4.25 4.43
CA ALA A 215 -0.85 4.52 4.17
C ALA A 215 -0.55 5.96 3.69
N GLY A 216 -1.52 6.86 3.78
CA GLY A 216 -1.37 8.29 3.52
C GLY A 216 -1.62 8.70 2.08
N THR A 217 -2.33 7.90 1.26
CA THR A 217 -2.53 8.20 -0.16
C THR A 217 -3.16 9.59 -0.38
N LEU A 218 -4.24 9.92 0.34
CA LEU A 218 -4.93 11.21 0.19
C LEU A 218 -4.14 12.34 0.85
N ALA A 219 -3.59 12.13 2.05
CA ALA A 219 -2.69 13.09 2.69
C ALA A 219 -1.51 13.49 1.77
N LEU A 220 -0.82 12.53 1.16
CA LEU A 220 0.30 12.81 0.27
C LEU A 220 -0.14 13.44 -1.05
N ALA A 221 -1.28 13.02 -1.62
CA ALA A 221 -1.84 13.67 -2.80
C ALA A 221 -2.23 15.13 -2.53
N ALA A 222 -2.80 15.42 -1.35
CA ALA A 222 -3.12 16.77 -0.89
C ALA A 222 -1.87 17.64 -0.72
N ALA A 223 -0.82 17.11 -0.08
CA ALA A 223 0.47 17.79 0.04
C ALA A 223 1.10 18.03 -1.35
N ARG A 224 1.01 17.05 -2.25
CA ARG A 224 1.51 17.14 -3.64
C ARG A 224 0.77 18.19 -4.46
N ALA A 225 -0.54 18.35 -4.22
CA ALA A 225 -1.39 19.40 -4.80
C ALA A 225 -1.10 20.80 -4.23
N GLY A 226 -0.25 20.89 -3.21
CA GLY A 226 0.30 22.15 -2.72
C GLY A 226 -0.40 22.74 -1.51
N ILE A 227 -1.24 21.96 -0.81
CA ILE A 227 -1.86 22.42 0.44
C ILE A 227 -0.76 22.65 1.49
N PRO A 228 -0.63 23.86 2.07
CA PRO A 228 0.44 24.21 2.99
C PRO A 228 0.54 23.32 4.23
N ARG A 229 -0.60 22.98 4.86
CA ARG A 229 -0.65 22.16 6.07
C ARG A 229 -1.53 20.93 5.86
N VAL A 230 -0.96 19.75 6.08
CA VAL A 230 -1.65 18.46 5.97
C VAL A 230 -1.52 17.70 7.29
N ILE A 231 -2.63 17.13 7.77
CA ILE A 231 -2.65 16.31 8.97
C ILE A 231 -3.21 14.94 8.58
N ALA A 232 -2.41 13.90 8.75
CA ALA A 232 -2.81 12.52 8.51
C ALA A 232 -3.04 11.81 9.84
N ASN A 233 -4.14 11.08 9.96
CA ASN A 233 -4.46 10.30 11.14
C ASN A 233 -4.95 8.91 10.74
N ASP A 234 -4.53 7.91 11.49
CA ASP A 234 -5.17 6.59 11.46
C ASP A 234 -5.06 5.93 12.83
N ALA A 235 -6.09 5.24 13.31
CA ALA A 235 -5.97 4.55 14.59
C ALA A 235 -5.08 3.29 14.50
N TRP A 236 -4.90 2.74 13.29
CA TRP A 236 -4.09 1.55 13.02
C TRP A 236 -2.60 1.87 12.95
N TYR A 237 -1.78 1.14 13.70
CA TYR A 237 -0.34 1.41 13.82
C TYR A 237 0.38 1.37 12.48
N ALA A 238 0.09 0.36 11.64
CA ALA A 238 0.78 0.18 10.37
C ALA A 238 0.41 1.31 9.40
N ALA A 239 -0.83 1.77 9.43
CA ALA A 239 -1.30 2.89 8.62
C ALA A 239 -0.54 4.18 8.99
N ALA A 240 -0.54 4.54 10.27
CA ALA A 240 0.14 5.74 10.75
C ALA A 240 1.67 5.67 10.50
N TYR A 241 2.30 4.52 10.74
CA TYR A 241 3.73 4.35 10.46
C TYR A 241 4.06 4.47 8.97
N TRP A 242 3.33 3.76 8.10
CA TRP A 242 3.61 3.79 6.67
C TRP A 242 3.30 5.15 6.05
N THR A 243 2.30 5.88 6.56
CA THR A 243 2.07 7.30 6.19
C THR A 243 3.33 8.14 6.49
N ALA A 244 3.90 8.01 7.68
CA ALA A 244 5.12 8.72 8.05
C ALA A 244 6.32 8.33 7.18
N CYS A 245 6.52 7.04 6.91
CA CYS A 245 7.55 6.59 5.97
C CYS A 245 7.34 7.15 4.56
N ASN A 246 6.10 7.22 4.10
CA ASN A 246 5.78 7.72 2.76
C ASN A 246 6.06 9.22 2.63
N LEU A 247 5.99 10.02 3.70
CA LEU A 247 6.49 11.40 3.68
C LEU A 247 7.98 11.45 3.33
N GLN A 248 8.78 10.58 3.96
CA GLN A 248 10.21 10.50 3.69
C GLN A 248 10.50 10.00 2.26
N VAL A 249 9.74 9.01 1.78
CA VAL A 249 9.83 8.51 0.39
C VAL A 249 9.57 9.63 -0.62
N ASN A 250 8.58 10.49 -0.37
CA ASN A 250 8.15 11.53 -1.32
C ASN A 250 8.75 12.91 -1.06
N ARG A 251 9.65 13.06 -0.08
CA ARG A 251 10.11 14.36 0.43
C ARG A 251 10.53 15.36 -0.65
N GLU A 252 11.24 14.90 -1.68
CA GLU A 252 11.72 15.74 -2.79
C GLU A 252 10.56 16.31 -3.61
N HIS A 253 9.57 15.47 -3.96
CA HIS A 253 8.39 15.90 -4.71
C HIS A 253 7.44 16.78 -3.90
N LEU A 254 7.51 16.69 -2.57
CA LEU A 254 6.69 17.47 -1.65
C LEU A 254 7.38 18.76 -1.18
N GLY A 255 8.66 18.97 -1.50
CA GLY A 255 9.44 20.10 -0.99
C GLY A 255 9.62 20.04 0.53
N ILE A 256 9.68 18.84 1.10
CA ILE A 256 9.94 18.59 2.52
C ILE A 256 11.45 18.49 2.72
N GLU A 257 11.98 19.29 3.65
CA GLU A 257 13.41 19.34 3.97
C GLU A 257 13.82 18.14 4.85
N GLY A 258 12.94 17.76 5.78
CA GLY A 258 13.17 16.62 6.67
C GLY A 258 11.89 16.09 7.30
N VAL A 259 11.93 14.81 7.67
CA VAL A 259 10.88 14.12 8.43
C VAL A 259 11.45 13.67 9.76
N THR A 260 10.84 14.13 10.85
CA THR A 260 11.18 13.70 12.21
C THR A 260 10.22 12.59 12.62
N MET A 261 10.76 11.39 12.79
CA MET A 261 10.02 10.24 13.36
C MET A 261 10.03 10.34 14.89
N HIS A 262 8.86 10.46 15.49
CA HIS A 262 8.68 10.51 16.96
C HIS A 262 8.42 9.14 17.57
N ARG A 263 8.02 8.15 16.77
CA ARG A 263 7.74 6.77 17.18
C ARG A 263 8.33 5.79 16.19
N SER A 264 8.95 4.71 16.70
CA SER A 264 9.44 3.62 15.86
C SER A 264 8.32 2.66 15.46
N TYR A 265 8.59 1.79 14.48
CA TYR A 265 7.64 0.74 14.09
C TYR A 265 7.28 -0.16 15.27
N ASP A 266 8.29 -0.61 16.03
CA ASP A 266 8.08 -1.50 17.18
C ASP A 266 7.32 -0.82 18.32
N ASP A 267 7.52 0.48 18.53
CA ASP A 267 6.74 1.24 19.53
C ASP A 267 5.25 1.25 19.17
N LEU A 268 4.94 1.52 17.90
CA LEU A 268 3.56 1.57 17.42
C LEU A 268 2.94 0.17 17.38
N ARG A 269 3.70 -0.87 17.00
CA ARG A 269 3.21 -2.25 16.99
C ARG A 269 2.83 -2.76 18.39
N ARG A 270 3.44 -2.26 19.46
CA ARG A 270 3.02 -2.59 20.84
C ARG A 270 1.68 -1.97 21.24
N ARG A 271 1.21 -0.97 20.47
CA ARG A 271 -0.11 -0.35 20.63
C ARG A 271 -0.80 -0.32 19.27
N GLU A 272 -1.21 -1.50 18.81
CA GLU A 272 -1.68 -1.67 17.43
C GLU A 272 -2.85 -0.73 17.06
N VAL A 273 -3.74 -0.48 18.02
CA VAL A 273 -4.86 0.46 17.89
C VAL A 273 -4.75 1.54 18.95
N ALA A 274 -4.66 2.81 18.53
CA ALA A 274 -4.63 3.96 19.43
C ALA A 274 -5.96 4.71 19.42
N ARG A 275 -6.45 5.05 20.63
CA ARG A 275 -7.60 5.94 20.80
C ARG A 275 -7.15 7.39 20.92
N GLU A 276 -6.35 7.70 21.92
CA GLU A 276 -5.79 9.04 22.11
C GLU A 276 -4.77 9.35 21.00
N PRO A 277 -4.87 10.51 20.34
CA PRO A 277 -3.94 10.87 19.27
C PRO A 277 -2.49 10.92 19.74
N LEU A 278 -1.66 10.06 19.16
CA LEU A 278 -0.23 10.02 19.37
C LEU A 278 0.48 10.56 18.14
N ARG A 279 1.33 11.56 18.31
CA ARG A 279 2.13 12.09 17.21
C ARG A 279 3.20 11.07 16.79
N VAL A 280 3.13 10.62 15.55
CA VAL A 280 4.04 9.64 14.96
C VAL A 280 5.19 10.31 14.23
N ALA A 281 4.90 11.33 13.42
CA ALA A 281 5.90 12.06 12.65
C ALA A 281 5.50 13.50 12.38
N THR A 282 6.50 14.32 12.11
CA THR A 282 6.33 15.68 11.61
C THR A 282 7.28 15.94 10.45
N ALA A 283 6.83 16.68 9.46
CA ALA A 283 7.63 17.12 8.34
C ALA A 283 7.50 18.64 8.15
N ALA A 284 8.59 19.29 7.78
CA ALA A 284 8.67 20.74 7.55
C ALA A 284 9.43 21.05 6.25
N GLY A 285 9.25 22.27 5.74
CA GLY A 285 9.81 22.75 4.47
C GLY A 285 8.79 23.64 3.76
N ALA A 286 8.58 23.42 2.46
CA ALA A 286 7.50 24.08 1.71
C ALA A 286 6.08 23.69 2.18
N ARG A 287 5.99 22.57 2.92
CA ARG A 287 4.76 21.99 3.45
C ARG A 287 5.00 21.56 4.89
N GLU A 288 4.00 21.76 5.73
CA GLU A 288 3.94 21.22 7.09
C GLU A 288 3.04 19.99 7.08
N VAL A 289 3.58 18.84 7.50
CA VAL A 289 2.80 17.62 7.61
C VAL A 289 2.94 17.02 9.00
N GLU A 290 1.81 16.68 9.61
CA GLU A 290 1.76 15.98 10.88
C GLU A 290 1.08 14.63 10.70
N VAL A 291 1.64 13.58 11.30
CA VAL A 291 1.08 12.23 11.27
C VAL A 291 0.75 11.80 12.70
N TYR A 292 -0.49 11.35 12.90
CA TYR A 292 -0.99 10.86 14.16
C TYR A 292 -1.44 9.41 14.06
N GLN A 293 -1.23 8.65 15.14
CA GLN A 293 -1.93 7.41 15.39
C GLN A 293 -3.03 7.68 16.41
N GLY A 294 -4.31 7.56 16.03
CA GLY A 294 -5.39 7.89 16.94
C GLY A 294 -6.79 7.73 16.37
N ASP A 295 -7.77 7.72 17.27
CA ASP A 295 -9.18 7.76 16.93
C ASP A 295 -9.54 9.13 16.36
N LEU A 296 -10.14 9.15 15.17
CA LEU A 296 -10.64 10.37 14.54
C LEU A 296 -11.60 11.13 15.47
N ARG A 297 -12.34 10.44 16.35
CA ARG A 297 -13.30 11.04 17.28
C ARG A 297 -12.63 11.89 18.35
N LEU A 298 -11.36 11.64 18.63
CA LEU A 298 -10.54 12.37 19.61
C LEU A 298 -9.48 13.27 18.95
N LEU A 299 -9.37 13.24 17.61
CA LEU A 299 -8.32 13.99 16.90
C LEU A 299 -8.43 15.50 17.11
N SER A 300 -9.63 16.05 17.30
CA SER A 300 -9.85 17.49 17.54
C SER A 300 -9.07 18.05 18.73
N THR A 301 -8.59 17.20 19.65
CA THR A 301 -7.79 17.62 20.81
C THR A 301 -6.37 18.05 20.44
N VAL A 302 -5.89 17.70 19.25
CA VAL A 302 -4.53 18.03 18.77
C VAL A 302 -4.53 18.84 17.47
N LEU A 303 -5.70 19.09 16.87
CA LEU A 303 -5.82 19.86 15.64
C LEU A 303 -5.64 21.37 15.89
N PRO A 304 -5.06 22.11 14.93
CA PRO A 304 -5.08 23.56 14.98
C PRO A 304 -6.51 24.11 14.80
N PRO A 305 -6.78 25.36 15.24
CA PRO A 305 -8.03 26.02 14.92
C PRO A 305 -8.13 26.26 13.41
N GLY A 306 -9.34 26.12 12.86
CA GLY A 306 -9.63 26.45 11.46
C GLY A 306 -9.14 25.39 10.47
N ILE A 307 -9.79 24.23 10.46
CA ILE A 307 -9.62 23.22 9.41
C ILE A 307 -10.51 23.59 8.21
N ASP A 308 -9.92 23.66 7.01
CA ASP A 308 -10.66 24.06 5.80
C ASP A 308 -11.34 22.86 5.14
N LEU A 309 -10.64 21.73 5.02
CA LEU A 309 -11.13 20.52 4.34
C LEU A 309 -10.73 19.25 5.11
N THR A 310 -11.63 18.28 5.19
CA THR A 310 -11.37 16.96 5.78
C THR A 310 -11.88 15.85 4.87
N ALA A 311 -11.05 14.82 4.67
CA ALA A 311 -11.46 13.52 4.15
C ALA A 311 -11.77 12.57 5.31
N ILE A 312 -12.93 11.91 5.27
CA ILE A 312 -13.30 10.84 6.21
C ILE A 312 -13.51 9.54 5.42
N ASP A 313 -12.45 8.75 5.26
CA ASP A 313 -12.44 7.48 4.52
C ASP A 313 -12.61 6.28 5.46
N LEU A 314 -13.83 6.06 5.96
CA LEU A 314 -14.11 4.91 6.83
C LEU A 314 -14.04 3.60 6.06
N PHE A 315 -13.58 2.54 6.71
CA PHE A 315 -13.48 1.20 6.14
C PHE A 315 -14.85 0.61 5.76
N GLU A 316 -15.85 0.76 6.65
CA GLU A 316 -17.23 0.31 6.43
C GLU A 316 -18.15 1.49 6.07
N LYS A 317 -18.06 1.97 4.82
CA LYS A 317 -18.94 3.05 4.31
C LYS A 317 -20.42 2.64 4.16
N ALA A 318 -20.71 1.34 4.22
CA ALA A 318 -22.06 0.80 4.07
C ALA A 318 -22.99 1.14 5.26
N ASP A 319 -22.43 1.45 6.43
CA ASP A 319 -23.19 1.94 7.58
C ASP A 319 -23.36 3.47 7.49
N ALA A 320 -24.41 3.88 6.78
CA ALA A 320 -24.74 5.28 6.56
C ALA A 320 -25.03 6.01 7.89
N GLU A 321 -25.68 5.36 8.86
CA GLU A 321 -26.00 5.97 10.16
C GLU A 321 -24.75 6.25 10.98
N LYS A 322 -23.81 5.29 11.02
CA LYS A 322 -22.50 5.49 11.67
C LYS A 322 -21.73 6.62 11.01
N THR A 323 -21.67 6.63 9.68
CA THR A 323 -20.98 7.65 8.91
C THR A 323 -21.56 9.04 9.18
N ASP A 324 -22.89 9.18 9.16
CA ASP A 324 -23.58 10.44 9.46
C ASP A 324 -23.33 10.93 10.89
N ARG A 325 -23.33 10.02 11.88
CA ARG A 325 -23.00 10.38 13.27
C ARG A 325 -21.58 10.91 13.39
N ILE A 326 -20.62 10.24 12.75
CA ILE A 326 -19.21 10.65 12.74
C ILE A 326 -19.06 12.02 12.07
N VAL A 327 -19.66 12.24 10.90
CA VAL A 327 -19.60 13.50 10.17
C VAL A 327 -20.24 14.64 10.97
N ARG A 328 -21.41 14.42 11.60
CA ARG A 328 -22.05 15.42 12.47
C ARG A 328 -21.17 15.79 13.67
N ALA A 329 -20.60 14.78 14.33
CA ALA A 329 -19.70 15.00 15.47
C ALA A 329 -18.42 15.75 15.05
N TRP A 330 -17.83 15.39 13.91
CA TRP A 330 -16.68 16.07 13.35
C TRP A 330 -16.99 17.54 13.03
N ARG A 331 -18.10 17.80 12.33
CA ARG A 331 -18.52 19.17 11.99
C ARG A 331 -18.75 20.03 13.24
N ALA A 332 -19.27 19.46 14.32
CA ALA A 332 -19.49 20.18 15.57
C ALA A 332 -18.19 20.52 16.33
N ARG A 333 -17.16 19.67 16.24
CA ARG A 333 -15.90 19.83 17.00
C ARG A 333 -14.77 20.49 16.21
N VAL A 334 -14.71 20.25 14.91
CA VAL A 334 -13.60 20.64 14.03
C VAL A 334 -14.06 21.67 12.99
N GLY A 335 -15.27 21.51 12.44
CA GLY A 335 -15.79 22.37 11.38
C GLY A 335 -15.23 21.99 10.00
N GLY A 336 -15.11 23.00 9.11
CA GLY A 336 -14.59 22.82 7.75
C GLY A 336 -15.53 22.11 6.78
N ALA A 337 -15.11 22.06 5.51
CA ALA A 337 -15.72 21.19 4.52
C ALA A 337 -15.32 19.74 4.78
N ILE A 338 -16.25 18.81 4.55
CA ILE A 338 -16.04 17.37 4.77
C ILE A 338 -16.48 16.65 3.52
N PHE A 339 -15.66 15.71 3.04
CA PHE A 339 -16.06 14.78 2.00
C PHE A 339 -15.69 13.35 2.38
N ILE A 340 -16.45 12.40 1.83
CA ILE A 340 -16.20 10.96 1.95
C ILE A 340 -15.71 10.53 0.56
N PRO A 341 -14.45 10.11 0.42
CA PRO A 341 -13.84 9.81 -0.87
C PRO A 341 -14.41 8.57 -1.56
#